data_AF-A0A919U9Y1-F1
#
_entry.id   AF-A0A919U9Y1-F1
#
_cell.length_a   1.000
_cell.length_b   1.000
_cell.length_c   1.000
_cell.angle_alpha   90.00
_cell.angle_beta   90.00
_cell.angle_gamma   90.00
#
_symmetry.space_group_name_H-M   'P 1'
#
loop_
_entity.id
_entity.type
_entity.pdbx_description
1 polymer ?
#
loop_
_entity_poly.entity_id
_entity_poly.type
_entity_poly.pdbx_seq_one_letter_code
_entity_poly.pdbx_strand_id
1 'polypeptide(L)'
;MHDRLSVRWRQGLSAAGIAVGLLPLVQGEWRTALVAAVLGQIVVGVWAWGTGFGPVVGITVGAVLATGLAAAFAVSQRPRAGLLLPPAEDYLVVWVAVGLVAVAAVLVEGLTRGLKRAGWAVLGAALVLLPCACCTQTFSRIDEDSWRFLVRDQEILPLPPTFQLAWGDRCASGGTSGNCTAEFVVTATDGAARTVMIERLADHLSTLGWRMETDSGGPRGRFAVGGILAWREHKLWFSDETAHRRRPAPAGSVVIFIDNG
;
A
#
# COMPACT_ATOMS: atom_id res chain seq x y z
N MET A 1 -43.94 10.98 10.68
CA MET A 1 -43.29 11.07 9.35
C MET A 1 -41.79 11.41 9.45
N HIS A 2 -41.38 12.25 10.43
CA HIS A 2 -39.97 12.61 10.65
C HIS A 2 -39.01 11.43 10.94
N ASP A 3 -39.46 10.42 11.68
CA ASP A 3 -38.60 9.26 12.03
C ASP A 3 -38.25 8.35 10.85
N ARG A 4 -39.09 8.29 9.80
CA ARG A 4 -38.76 7.46 8.64
C ARG A 4 -37.68 8.10 7.76
N LEU A 5 -37.67 9.43 7.68
CA LEU A 5 -36.63 10.16 6.95
C LEU A 5 -35.29 10.06 7.68
N SER A 6 -35.29 10.17 9.01
CA SER A 6 -34.07 10.08 9.81
C SER A 6 -33.37 8.72 9.71
N VAL A 7 -34.13 7.63 9.64
CA VAL A 7 -33.56 6.28 9.50
C VAL A 7 -33.04 6.02 8.08
N ARG A 8 -33.75 6.48 7.04
CA ARG A 8 -33.40 6.21 5.63
C ARG A 8 -32.07 6.82 5.22
N TRP A 9 -31.78 8.07 5.58
CA TRP A 9 -30.51 8.68 5.20
C TRP A 9 -29.32 8.03 5.91
N ARG A 10 -29.49 7.62 7.18
CA ARG A 10 -28.46 6.92 7.96
C ARG A 10 -28.11 5.58 7.33
N GLN A 11 -29.12 4.82 6.90
CA GLN A 11 -28.95 3.56 6.17
C GLN A 11 -28.24 3.77 4.82
N GLY A 12 -28.63 4.80 4.06
CA GLY A 12 -27.99 5.13 2.78
C GLY A 12 -26.51 5.50 2.94
N LEU A 13 -26.19 6.29 3.96
CA LEU A 13 -24.81 6.65 4.28
C LEU A 13 -23.98 5.44 4.72
N SER A 14 -24.52 4.57 5.57
CA SER A 14 -23.86 3.32 5.95
C SER A 14 -23.60 2.41 4.74
N ALA A 15 -24.56 2.28 3.82
CA ALA A 15 -24.39 1.51 2.59
C ALA A 15 -23.31 2.10 1.66
N ALA A 16 -23.27 3.44 1.52
CA ALA A 16 -22.21 4.13 0.77
C ALA A 16 -20.82 3.90 1.41
N GLY A 17 -20.73 3.94 2.74
CA GLY A 17 -19.50 3.62 3.47
C GLY A 17 -19.02 2.19 3.23
N ILE A 18 -19.94 1.21 3.20
CA ILE A 18 -19.63 -0.18 2.85
C ILE A 18 -19.08 -0.25 1.42
N ALA A 19 -19.75 0.39 0.46
CA ALA A 19 -19.31 0.37 -0.95
C ALA A 19 -17.91 0.97 -1.13
N VAL A 20 -17.61 2.09 -0.48
CA VAL A 20 -16.26 2.70 -0.49
C VAL A 20 -15.24 1.77 0.18
N GLY A 21 -15.62 1.11 1.28
CA GLY A 21 -14.77 0.15 1.97
C GLY A 21 -14.41 -1.07 1.14
N LEU A 22 -15.28 -1.52 0.23
CA LEU A 22 -15.03 -2.68 -0.63
C LEU A 22 -14.10 -2.36 -1.82
N LEU A 23 -13.87 -1.09 -2.15
CA LEU A 23 -13.03 -0.67 -3.29
C LEU A 23 -11.64 -1.33 -3.34
N PRO A 24 -10.90 -1.48 -2.22
CA PRO A 24 -9.55 -2.04 -2.30
C PRO A 24 -9.54 -3.57 -2.47
N LEU A 25 -10.66 -4.29 -2.29
CA LEU A 25 -10.73 -5.74 -2.57
C LEU A 25 -10.51 -6.07 -4.04
N VAL A 26 -10.83 -5.13 -4.94
CA VAL A 26 -10.63 -5.28 -6.39
C VAL A 26 -9.14 -5.33 -6.75
N GLN A 27 -8.24 -4.97 -5.81
CA GLN A 27 -6.80 -4.81 -6.06
C GLN A 27 -5.97 -6.05 -5.69
N GLY A 28 -6.60 -7.15 -5.26
CA GLY A 28 -5.89 -8.37 -4.84
C GLY A 28 -5.19 -8.28 -3.47
N GLU A 29 -5.07 -7.09 -2.90
CA GLU A 29 -4.49 -6.82 -1.58
C GLU A 29 -5.57 -6.85 -0.49
N TRP A 30 -6.10 -8.05 -0.19
CA TRP A 30 -7.28 -8.22 0.67
C TRP A 30 -7.10 -7.74 2.11
N ARG A 31 -5.88 -7.73 2.65
CA ARG A 31 -5.61 -7.39 4.06
C ARG A 31 -5.77 -5.90 4.33
N THR A 32 -5.23 -5.08 3.45
CA THR A 32 -5.24 -3.62 3.56
C THR A 32 -6.61 -3.08 3.15
N ALA A 33 -7.25 -3.73 2.18
CA ALA A 33 -8.66 -3.58 1.86
C ALA A 33 -9.55 -3.81 3.07
N LEU A 34 -9.34 -4.91 3.80
CA LEU A 34 -10.14 -5.26 4.97
C LEU A 34 -10.01 -4.20 6.07
N VAL A 35 -8.79 -3.74 6.36
CA VAL A 35 -8.56 -2.71 7.40
C VAL A 35 -9.20 -1.38 7.01
N ALA A 36 -8.99 -0.91 5.76
CA ALA A 36 -9.61 0.31 5.26
C ALA A 36 -11.15 0.22 5.24
N ALA A 37 -11.70 -0.94 4.86
CA ALA A 37 -13.14 -1.19 4.86
C ALA A 37 -13.74 -1.10 6.27
N VAL A 38 -13.10 -1.76 7.24
CA VAL A 38 -13.55 -1.79 8.63
C VAL A 38 -13.47 -0.40 9.24
N LEU A 39 -12.34 0.30 9.08
CA LEU A 39 -12.19 1.66 9.61
C LEU A 39 -13.16 2.65 8.95
N GLY A 40 -13.32 2.60 7.63
CA GLY A 40 -14.26 3.45 6.92
C GLY A 40 -15.71 3.22 7.31
N GLN A 41 -16.12 1.97 7.50
CA GLN A 41 -17.46 1.64 8.00
C GLN A 41 -17.67 2.11 9.43
N ILE A 42 -16.66 1.99 10.30
CA ILE A 42 -16.75 2.51 11.67
C ILE A 42 -16.89 4.03 11.65
N VAL A 43 -16.08 4.75 10.86
CA VAL A 43 -16.15 6.22 10.78
C VAL A 43 -17.51 6.68 10.26
N VAL A 44 -17.99 6.10 9.15
CA VAL A 44 -19.29 6.45 8.57
C VAL A 44 -20.44 6.02 9.49
N GLY A 45 -20.34 4.88 10.17
CA GLY A 45 -21.31 4.39 11.15
C GLY A 45 -21.39 5.30 12.38
N VAL A 46 -20.25 5.65 12.98
CA VAL A 46 -20.16 6.58 14.11
C VAL A 46 -20.71 7.95 13.72
N TRP A 47 -20.43 8.44 12.50
CA TRP A 47 -21.00 9.70 12.02
C TRP A 47 -22.53 9.61 11.81
N ALA A 48 -22.99 8.60 11.07
CA ALA A 48 -24.40 8.44 10.72
C ALA A 48 -25.27 8.16 11.95
N TRP A 49 -24.74 7.47 12.97
CA TRP A 49 -25.52 7.06 14.15
C TRP A 49 -25.23 7.89 15.40
N GLY A 50 -24.01 8.41 15.56
CA GLY A 50 -23.58 9.17 16.74
C GLY A 50 -23.95 10.66 16.71
N THR A 51 -24.19 11.25 15.54
CA THR A 51 -24.52 12.67 15.44
C THR A 51 -26.00 12.95 15.71
N GLY A 52 -26.24 13.99 16.51
CA GLY A 52 -27.57 14.57 16.76
C GLY A 52 -27.88 15.74 15.83
N PHE A 53 -27.02 15.98 14.83
CA PHE A 53 -27.24 17.00 13.81
C PHE A 53 -28.44 16.64 12.92
N GLY A 54 -29.14 17.67 12.43
CA GLY A 54 -30.27 17.48 11.50
C GLY A 54 -29.83 16.76 10.22
N PRO A 55 -30.78 16.13 9.50
CA PRO A 55 -30.48 15.30 8.33
C PRO A 55 -29.62 16.02 7.29
N VAL A 56 -29.81 17.33 7.10
CA VAL A 56 -29.03 18.14 6.15
C VAL A 56 -27.54 18.14 6.51
N VAL A 57 -27.18 18.48 7.75
CA VAL A 57 -25.78 18.55 8.19
C VAL A 57 -25.14 17.16 8.20
N GLY A 58 -25.88 16.14 8.65
CA GLY A 58 -25.41 14.75 8.65
C GLY A 58 -25.09 14.23 7.24
N ILE A 59 -25.98 14.50 6.27
CA ILE A 59 -25.81 14.13 4.86
C ILE A 59 -24.63 14.89 4.25
N THR A 60 -24.55 16.21 4.43
CA THR A 60 -23.51 17.03 3.79
C THR A 60 -22.11 16.60 4.26
N VAL A 61 -21.89 16.49 5.56
CA VAL A 61 -20.57 16.10 6.08
C VAL A 61 -20.26 14.65 5.73
N GLY A 62 -21.23 13.74 5.84
CA GLY A 62 -21.05 12.34 5.46
C GLY A 62 -20.69 12.17 3.97
N ALA A 63 -21.34 12.94 3.10
CA ALA A 63 -21.04 12.96 1.67
C ALA A 63 -19.64 13.54 1.39
N VAL A 64 -19.24 14.61 2.08
CA VAL A 64 -17.89 15.19 1.97
C VAL A 64 -16.83 14.18 2.41
N LEU A 65 -17.04 13.48 3.53
CA LEU A 65 -16.13 12.45 4.02
C LEU A 65 -16.03 11.29 3.01
N ALA A 66 -17.16 10.74 2.55
CA ALA A 66 -17.19 9.66 1.58
C ALA A 66 -16.53 10.07 0.24
N THR A 67 -16.80 11.28 -0.23
CA THR A 67 -16.21 11.81 -1.47
C THR A 67 -14.72 12.07 -1.32
N GLY A 68 -14.27 12.64 -0.20
CA GLY A 68 -12.86 12.83 0.11
C GLY A 68 -12.09 11.52 0.16
N LEU A 69 -12.69 10.47 0.76
CA LEU A 69 -12.14 9.12 0.78
C LEU A 69 -12.05 8.51 -0.63
N ALA A 70 -13.13 8.60 -1.41
CA ALA A 70 -13.15 8.12 -2.79
C ALA A 70 -12.16 8.87 -3.67
N ALA A 71 -12.01 10.19 -3.49
CA ALA A 71 -11.05 11.01 -4.21
C ALA A 71 -9.60 10.69 -3.82
N ALA A 72 -9.31 10.54 -2.52
CA ALA A 72 -7.99 10.13 -2.04
C ALA A 72 -7.60 8.77 -2.62
N PHE A 73 -8.53 7.80 -2.63
CA PHE A 73 -8.35 6.51 -3.29
C PHE A 73 -8.14 6.67 -4.79
N ALA A 74 -8.95 7.47 -5.50
CA ALA A 74 -8.81 7.65 -6.94
C ALA A 74 -7.48 8.34 -7.33
N VAL A 75 -7.01 9.31 -6.52
CA VAL A 75 -5.73 10.00 -6.73
C VAL A 75 -4.56 9.07 -6.45
N SER A 76 -4.66 8.22 -5.42
CA SER A 76 -3.64 7.22 -5.12
C SER A 76 -3.57 6.13 -6.19
N GLN A 77 -4.67 5.87 -6.90
CA GLN A 77 -4.69 4.98 -8.06
C GLN A 77 -4.09 5.59 -9.33
N ARG A 78 -3.84 6.90 -9.39
CA ARG A 78 -3.24 7.48 -10.60
C ARG A 78 -1.78 7.04 -10.68
N PRO A 79 -1.39 6.26 -11.71
CA PRO A 79 0.02 6.04 -11.98
C PRO A 79 0.64 7.39 -12.32
N ARG A 80 1.39 7.97 -11.37
CA ARG A 80 2.34 9.03 -11.71
C ARG A 80 3.41 8.34 -12.54
N ALA A 81 3.78 8.91 -13.70
CA ALA A 81 4.68 8.27 -14.65
C ALA A 81 5.90 7.64 -13.94
N GLY A 82 6.03 6.31 -14.04
CA GLY A 82 7.11 5.53 -13.41
C GLY A 82 6.87 5.05 -11.98
N LEU A 83 5.67 5.21 -11.41
CA LEU A 83 5.38 4.87 -10.01
C LEU A 83 4.33 3.79 -9.90
N LEU A 84 4.74 2.66 -9.35
CA LEU A 84 3.85 1.55 -8.98
C LEU A 84 3.13 1.89 -7.67
N LEU A 85 1.86 1.46 -7.55
CA LEU A 85 0.88 1.90 -6.54
C LEU A 85 1.44 2.19 -5.13
N PRO A 86 0.87 3.20 -4.43
CA PRO A 86 1.32 3.60 -3.10
C PRO A 86 1.26 2.47 -2.07
N PRO A 87 2.23 2.42 -1.13
CA PRO A 87 2.22 1.49 -0.01
C PRO A 87 0.89 1.58 0.73
N ALA A 88 0.40 0.44 1.22
CA ALA A 88 -0.87 0.40 1.93
C ALA A 88 -0.92 1.31 3.18
N GLU A 89 0.25 1.58 3.78
CA GLU A 89 0.43 2.47 4.93
C GLU A 89 -0.09 3.89 4.65
N ASP A 90 0.04 4.35 3.42
CA ASP A 90 -0.36 5.70 3.02
C ASP A 90 -1.87 5.88 3.00
N TYR A 91 -2.58 4.80 2.68
CA TYR A 91 -4.02 4.77 2.81
C TYR A 91 -4.40 4.82 4.28
N LEU A 92 -3.74 4.02 5.13
CA LEU A 92 -4.02 3.96 6.56
C LEU A 92 -3.97 5.35 7.18
N VAL A 93 -2.92 6.13 6.93
CA VAL A 93 -2.77 7.47 7.51
C VAL A 93 -3.90 8.41 7.11
N VAL A 94 -4.32 8.39 5.83
CA VAL A 94 -5.47 9.18 5.37
C VAL A 94 -6.74 8.73 6.09
N TRP A 95 -6.96 7.42 6.24
CA TRP A 95 -8.09 6.87 6.99
C TRP A 95 -8.06 7.27 8.48
N VAL A 96 -6.89 7.26 9.11
CA VAL A 96 -6.71 7.70 10.50
C VAL A 96 -7.08 9.18 10.64
N ALA A 97 -6.55 10.03 9.77
CA ALA A 97 -6.79 11.47 9.82
C ALA A 97 -8.29 11.78 9.68
N VAL A 98 -8.96 11.16 8.71
CA VAL A 98 -10.42 11.30 8.52
C VAL A 98 -11.19 10.80 9.74
N GLY A 99 -10.80 9.65 10.32
CA GLY A 99 -11.41 9.12 11.52
C GLY A 99 -11.25 10.03 12.75
N LEU A 100 -10.05 10.62 12.93
CA LEU A 100 -9.79 11.60 13.98
C LEU A 100 -10.67 12.84 13.85
N VAL A 101 -10.83 13.36 12.63
CA VAL A 101 -11.73 14.51 12.37
C VAL A 101 -13.17 14.17 12.71
N ALA A 102 -13.65 12.98 12.32
CA ALA A 102 -15.01 12.54 12.66
C ALA A 102 -15.21 12.39 14.17
N VAL A 103 -14.26 11.78 14.87
CA VAL A 103 -14.28 11.65 16.34
C VAL A 103 -14.28 13.01 17.03
N ALA A 104 -13.42 13.93 16.60
CA ALA A 104 -13.35 15.28 17.15
C ALA A 104 -14.68 16.02 17.00
N ALA A 105 -15.34 15.91 15.85
CA ALA A 105 -16.64 16.52 15.62
C ALA A 105 -17.74 15.95 16.54
N VAL A 106 -17.75 14.63 16.76
CA VAL A 106 -18.71 13.99 17.69
C VAL A 106 -18.40 14.37 19.15
N LEU A 107 -17.12 14.51 19.53
CA LEU A 107 -16.73 14.99 20.86
C LEU A 107 -17.16 16.44 21.10
N VAL A 108 -16.94 17.34 20.13
CA VAL A 108 -17.40 18.73 20.20
C VAL A 108 -18.92 18.79 20.34
N GLU A 109 -19.66 17.96 19.60
CA GLU A 109 -21.12 17.87 19.75
C GLU A 109 -21.53 17.33 21.13
N GLY A 110 -20.87 16.29 21.63
CA GLY A 110 -21.15 15.69 22.94
C GLY A 110 -20.86 16.65 24.10
N LEU A 111 -19.77 17.42 24.02
CA LEU A 111 -19.38 18.43 25.00
C LEU A 111 -20.35 19.61 25.02
N THR A 112 -20.85 20.03 23.86
CA THR A 112 -21.79 21.15 23.74
C THR A 112 -23.23 20.79 24.11
N ARG A 113 -23.64 19.52 23.97
CA ARG A 113 -25.04 19.06 24.20
C ARG A 113 -25.23 18.16 25.42
N GLY A 114 -24.17 17.86 26.18
CA GLY A 114 -24.22 17.16 27.47
C GLY A 114 -23.70 15.72 27.47
N LEU A 115 -23.05 15.35 28.58
CA LEU A 115 -22.25 14.12 28.74
C LEU A 115 -22.99 12.78 28.48
N LYS A 116 -24.32 12.71 28.61
CA LYS A 116 -25.07 11.46 28.35
C LYS A 116 -24.96 11.00 26.89
N ARG A 117 -24.76 11.91 25.94
CA ARG A 117 -24.47 11.58 24.53
C ARG A 117 -22.97 11.39 24.27
N ALA A 118 -22.11 11.91 25.14
CA ALA A 118 -20.66 11.72 25.05
C ALA A 118 -20.25 10.25 25.25
N GLY A 119 -21.04 9.42 25.94
CA GLY A 119 -20.76 7.98 26.06
C GLY A 119 -20.68 7.26 24.71
N TRP A 120 -21.56 7.59 23.77
CA TRP A 120 -21.52 7.07 22.40
C TRP A 120 -20.37 7.66 21.58
N ALA A 121 -20.04 8.94 21.83
CA ALA A 121 -18.88 9.60 21.23
C ALA A 121 -17.56 8.94 21.65
N VAL A 122 -17.41 8.65 22.95
CA VAL A 122 -16.23 8.00 23.54
C VAL A 122 -16.15 6.54 23.11
N LEU A 123 -17.27 5.83 23.04
CA LEU A 123 -17.31 4.46 22.53
C LEU A 123 -16.94 4.40 21.04
N GLY A 124 -17.46 5.33 20.23
CA GLY A 124 -17.09 5.47 18.82
C GLY A 124 -15.63 5.85 18.63
N ALA A 125 -15.12 6.79 19.44
CA ALA A 125 -13.71 7.16 19.48
C ALA A 125 -12.83 5.97 19.85
N ALA A 126 -13.19 5.21 20.88
CA ALA A 126 -12.48 4.00 21.29
C ALA A 126 -12.52 2.94 20.19
N LEU A 127 -13.66 2.70 19.56
CA LEU A 127 -13.81 1.76 18.44
C LEU A 127 -13.06 2.18 17.17
N VAL A 128 -12.77 3.46 16.97
CA VAL A 128 -11.90 3.92 15.87
C VAL A 128 -10.43 3.83 16.30
N LEU A 129 -10.09 4.37 17.48
CA LEU A 129 -8.71 4.54 17.95
C LEU A 129 -8.06 3.23 18.40
N LEU A 130 -8.78 2.28 19.01
CA LEU A 130 -8.20 0.99 19.44
C LEU A 130 -7.77 0.12 18.25
N PRO A 131 -8.62 -0.17 17.25
CA PRO A 131 -8.17 -0.91 16.09
C PRO A 131 -7.17 -0.09 15.28
N CYS A 132 -7.28 1.24 15.22
CA CYS A 132 -6.27 2.06 14.57
C CYS A 132 -4.90 1.96 15.26
N ALA A 133 -4.84 2.03 16.59
CA ALA A 133 -3.62 1.89 17.38
C ALA A 133 -3.07 0.46 17.32
N CYS A 134 -3.94 -0.54 17.39
CA CYS A 134 -3.58 -1.96 17.27
C CYS A 134 -3.06 -2.27 15.86
N CYS A 135 -3.69 -1.74 14.81
CA CYS A 135 -3.24 -1.81 13.43
C CYS A 135 -1.89 -1.11 13.28
N THR A 136 -1.72 0.14 13.72
CA THR A 136 -0.42 0.82 13.64
C THR A 136 0.67 0.06 14.40
N GLN A 137 0.34 -0.58 15.52
CA GLN A 137 1.29 -1.33 16.33
C GLN A 137 1.60 -2.73 15.77
N THR A 138 0.65 -3.37 15.07
CA THR A 138 0.91 -4.59 14.29
C THR A 138 1.68 -4.26 13.03
N PHE A 139 1.33 -3.20 12.31
CA PHE A 139 2.10 -2.70 11.16
C PHE A 139 3.52 -2.27 11.55
N SER A 140 3.73 -1.70 12.74
CA SER A 140 5.08 -1.37 13.22
C SER A 140 5.86 -2.57 13.78
N ARG A 141 5.19 -3.69 14.11
CA ARG A 141 5.82 -4.90 14.69
C ARG A 141 6.06 -6.01 13.70
N ILE A 142 5.33 -6.05 12.59
CA ILE A 142 5.68 -6.97 11.51
C ILE A 142 6.82 -6.28 10.75
N ASP A 143 8.04 -6.67 11.09
CA ASP A 143 9.35 -6.15 10.66
C ASP A 143 9.31 -4.98 9.67
N GLU A 144 9.86 -3.83 10.09
CA GLU A 144 10.08 -2.64 9.26
C GLU A 144 10.75 -2.94 7.90
N ASP A 145 11.40 -4.10 7.78
CA ASP A 145 12.13 -4.52 6.59
C ASP A 145 11.37 -5.56 5.73
N SER A 146 10.31 -6.19 6.25
CA SER A 146 9.59 -7.29 5.56
C SER A 146 8.40 -6.85 4.71
N TRP A 147 7.71 -5.75 5.05
CA TRP A 147 6.57 -5.23 4.27
C TRP A 147 6.95 -4.05 3.36
N ARG A 148 8.06 -3.38 3.64
CA ARG A 148 8.54 -2.28 2.80
C ARG A 148 9.17 -2.77 1.50
N PHE A 149 9.47 -4.07 1.42
CA PHE A 149 10.13 -4.69 0.28
C PHE A 149 9.22 -5.76 -0.32
N LEU A 150 8.26 -5.34 -1.14
CA LEU A 150 7.59 -6.27 -2.05
C LEU A 150 8.01 -5.90 -3.47
N VAL A 151 9.13 -6.48 -3.93
CA VAL A 151 9.47 -6.43 -5.35
C VAL A 151 8.36 -7.12 -6.09
N ARG A 152 7.67 -6.34 -6.91
CA ARG A 152 6.58 -6.85 -7.73
C ARG A 152 7.17 -7.44 -9.00
N ASP A 153 6.56 -8.51 -9.46
CA ASP A 153 6.96 -9.16 -10.71
C ASP A 153 7.06 -8.18 -11.88
N GLN A 154 6.15 -7.21 -11.96
CA GLN A 154 6.11 -6.16 -12.98
C GLN A 154 7.33 -5.21 -13.00
N GLU A 155 8.16 -5.22 -11.94
CA GLU A 155 9.40 -4.43 -11.93
C GLU A 155 10.50 -5.08 -12.77
N ILE A 156 10.43 -6.40 -13.01
CA ILE A 156 11.42 -7.15 -13.81
C ILE A 156 10.78 -7.83 -15.01
N LEU A 157 9.49 -8.18 -14.91
CA LEU A 157 8.73 -8.88 -15.91
C LEU A 157 7.87 -7.92 -16.75
N PRO A 158 7.70 -8.22 -18.06
CA PRO A 158 8.21 -9.40 -18.75
C PRO A 158 9.71 -9.30 -19.06
N LEU A 159 10.41 -10.44 -19.04
CA LEU A 159 11.78 -10.53 -19.55
C LEU A 159 11.79 -10.39 -21.08
N PRO A 160 12.90 -9.92 -21.69
CA PRO A 160 13.04 -9.97 -23.13
C PRO A 160 13.00 -11.42 -23.63
N PRO A 161 12.57 -11.68 -24.88
CA PRO A 161 12.32 -13.03 -25.40
C PRO A 161 13.57 -13.93 -25.48
N THR A 162 14.77 -13.34 -25.45
CA THR A 162 16.05 -14.07 -25.40
C THR A 162 16.43 -14.52 -23.98
N PHE A 163 15.59 -14.22 -22.99
CA PHE A 163 15.83 -14.52 -21.59
C PHE A 163 14.72 -15.37 -21.02
N GLN A 164 15.11 -16.25 -20.11
CA GLN A 164 14.23 -17.08 -19.33
C GLN A 164 14.50 -16.85 -17.85
N LEU A 165 13.44 -16.73 -17.05
CA LEU A 165 13.55 -16.78 -15.60
C LEU A 165 13.79 -18.24 -15.18
N ALA A 166 14.95 -18.53 -14.62
CA ALA A 166 15.25 -19.84 -14.05
C ALA A 166 14.51 -20.01 -12.72
N TRP A 167 14.57 -19.00 -11.86
CA TRP A 167 13.77 -18.88 -10.64
C TRP A 167 13.86 -17.45 -10.09
N GLY A 168 12.95 -17.10 -9.20
CA GLY A 168 13.00 -15.86 -8.44
C GLY A 168 12.55 -16.06 -7.00
N ASP A 169 13.22 -15.39 -6.07
CA ASP A 169 12.82 -15.26 -4.68
C ASP A 169 12.58 -13.77 -4.40
N ARG A 170 11.37 -13.43 -3.94
CA ARG A 170 11.02 -12.04 -3.63
C ARG A 170 11.55 -11.61 -2.27
N CYS A 171 12.02 -12.55 -1.45
CA CYS A 171 12.66 -12.27 -0.17
C CYS A 171 13.68 -13.36 0.19
N ALA A 172 14.83 -13.31 -0.46
CA ALA A 172 15.96 -14.13 -0.07
C ALA A 172 16.54 -13.57 1.25
N SER A 173 16.35 -14.28 2.36
CA SER A 173 16.88 -13.92 3.70
C SER A 173 18.42 -14.02 3.76
N GLY A 174 19.18 -12.92 3.60
CA GLY A 174 20.63 -13.10 3.34
C GLY A 174 21.63 -11.97 3.56
N GLY A 175 21.28 -10.84 4.19
CA GLY A 175 22.27 -9.88 4.71
C GLY A 175 22.45 -10.01 6.23
N THR A 176 23.65 -9.71 6.74
CA THR A 176 23.90 -9.57 8.20
C THR A 176 23.04 -8.49 8.87
N SER A 177 22.35 -7.66 8.08
CA SER A 177 21.46 -6.58 8.51
C SER A 177 19.99 -6.97 8.65
N GLY A 178 19.55 -8.16 8.23
CA GLY A 178 18.13 -8.55 8.25
C GLY A 178 17.27 -7.95 7.12
N ASN A 179 17.86 -7.15 6.22
CA ASN A 179 17.14 -6.60 5.08
C ASN A 179 16.80 -7.69 4.05
N CYS A 180 15.54 -7.72 3.65
CA CYS A 180 15.03 -8.56 2.58
C CYS A 180 15.62 -8.08 1.23
N THR A 181 16.23 -8.99 0.48
CA THR A 181 16.76 -8.73 -0.87
C THR A 181 16.07 -9.68 -1.84
N ALA A 182 15.53 -9.18 -2.95
CA ALA A 182 14.93 -10.05 -3.96
C ALA A 182 16.02 -10.55 -4.92
N GLU A 183 15.90 -11.80 -5.32
CA GLU A 183 16.82 -12.48 -6.23
C GLU A 183 16.05 -13.00 -7.44
N PHE A 184 16.48 -12.65 -8.64
CA PHE A 184 15.91 -13.21 -9.87
C PHE A 184 17.04 -13.75 -10.72
N VAL A 185 17.05 -15.06 -10.93
CA VAL A 185 18.08 -15.74 -11.71
C VAL A 185 17.59 -15.90 -13.14
N VAL A 186 18.30 -15.25 -14.05
CA VAL A 186 17.95 -15.18 -15.46
C VAL A 186 19.01 -15.87 -16.30
N THR A 187 18.57 -16.65 -17.28
CA THR A 187 19.42 -17.36 -18.24
C THR A 187 19.12 -16.89 -19.66
N ALA A 188 20.14 -16.81 -20.51
CA ALA A 188 19.97 -16.56 -21.93
C ALA A 188 19.55 -17.84 -22.66
N THR A 189 18.56 -17.75 -23.53
CA THR A 189 18.13 -18.88 -24.37
C THR A 189 18.96 -19.01 -25.64
N ASP A 190 19.67 -17.95 -26.03
CA ASP A 190 20.50 -17.85 -27.23
C ASP A 190 22.00 -18.11 -26.95
N GLY A 191 22.36 -18.49 -25.73
CA GLY A 191 23.75 -18.75 -25.34
C GLY A 191 24.61 -17.49 -25.24
N ALA A 192 24.01 -16.30 -25.12
CA ALA A 192 24.74 -15.05 -24.95
C ALA A 192 25.71 -15.09 -23.75
N ALA A 193 26.89 -14.49 -23.92
CA ALA A 193 27.83 -14.30 -22.83
C ALA A 193 27.26 -13.37 -21.76
N ARG A 194 27.70 -13.54 -20.52
CA ARG A 194 27.18 -12.81 -19.34
C ARG A 194 27.23 -11.29 -19.50
N THR A 195 28.30 -10.73 -20.05
CA THR A 195 28.42 -9.28 -20.26
C THR A 195 27.33 -8.76 -21.19
N VAL A 196 27.10 -9.48 -22.30
CA VAL A 196 26.04 -9.18 -23.27
C VAL A 196 24.65 -9.34 -22.63
N MET A 197 24.48 -10.34 -21.76
CA MET A 197 23.24 -10.51 -21.00
C MET A 197 22.94 -9.31 -20.11
N ILE A 198 23.93 -8.86 -19.34
CA ILE A 198 23.80 -7.71 -18.42
C ILE A 198 23.46 -6.44 -19.20
N GLU A 199 24.13 -6.18 -20.33
CA GLU A 199 23.85 -5.01 -21.17
C GLU A 199 22.41 -5.02 -21.71
N ARG A 200 21.96 -6.15 -22.28
CA ARG A 200 20.59 -6.29 -22.79
C ARG A 200 19.54 -6.20 -21.69
N LEU A 201 19.80 -6.78 -20.51
CA LEU A 201 18.90 -6.68 -19.36
C LEU A 201 18.83 -5.26 -18.83
N ALA A 202 19.97 -4.56 -18.72
CA ALA A 202 20.01 -3.17 -18.29
C ALA A 202 19.23 -2.26 -19.24
N ASP A 203 19.43 -2.43 -20.55
CA ASP A 203 18.71 -1.69 -21.58
C ASP A 203 17.20 -1.94 -21.48
N HIS A 204 16.79 -3.20 -21.40
CA HIS A 204 15.37 -3.57 -21.25
C HIS A 204 14.75 -3.02 -19.96
N LEU A 205 15.42 -3.16 -18.81
CA LEU A 205 14.93 -2.63 -17.53
C LEU A 205 14.80 -1.10 -17.57
N SER A 206 15.66 -0.41 -18.33
CA SER A 206 15.50 1.03 -18.54
C SER A 206 14.18 1.38 -19.23
N THR A 207 13.74 0.55 -20.19
CA THR A 207 12.42 0.70 -20.84
C THR A 207 11.26 0.42 -19.90
N LEU A 208 11.48 -0.39 -18.87
CA LEU A 208 10.50 -0.66 -17.79
C LEU A 208 10.46 0.44 -16.73
N GLY A 209 11.35 1.46 -16.82
CA GLY A 209 11.36 2.63 -15.93
C GLY A 209 12.49 2.64 -14.91
N TRP A 210 13.41 1.67 -14.93
CA TRP A 210 14.62 1.71 -14.11
C TRP A 210 15.56 2.80 -14.61
N ARG A 211 15.99 3.68 -13.71
CA ARG A 211 17.09 4.61 -13.99
C ARG A 211 18.40 3.86 -13.86
N MET A 212 18.96 3.47 -14.99
CA MET A 212 20.23 2.74 -15.03
C MET A 212 21.42 3.71 -14.95
N GLU A 213 22.34 3.44 -14.04
CA GLU A 213 23.61 4.14 -13.84
C GLU A 213 24.74 3.12 -13.97
N THR A 214 25.87 3.50 -14.55
CA THR A 214 27.07 2.66 -14.56
C THR A 214 27.99 3.06 -13.40
N ASP A 215 28.30 2.11 -12.52
CA ASP A 215 29.26 2.31 -11.43
C ASP A 215 30.44 1.33 -11.61
N SER A 216 31.47 1.47 -10.77
CA SER A 216 32.65 0.61 -10.66
C SER A 216 32.35 -0.90 -10.56
N GLY A 217 31.15 -1.29 -10.12
CA GLY A 217 30.68 -2.67 -10.04
C GLY A 217 29.81 -3.14 -11.23
N GLY A 218 29.68 -2.33 -12.29
CA GLY A 218 28.80 -2.59 -13.42
C GLY A 218 27.49 -1.78 -13.38
N PRO A 219 26.54 -2.08 -14.28
CA PRO A 219 25.26 -1.39 -14.33
C PRO A 219 24.44 -1.59 -13.05
N ARG A 220 23.87 -0.51 -12.54
CA ARG A 220 22.95 -0.50 -11.40
C ARG A 220 21.69 0.26 -11.77
N GLY A 221 20.56 -0.15 -11.24
CA GLY A 221 19.27 0.48 -11.49
C GLY A 221 18.74 1.14 -10.24
N ARG A 222 17.99 2.23 -10.41
CA ARG A 222 17.08 2.75 -9.38
C ARG A 222 15.67 2.81 -9.90
N PHE A 223 14.72 2.31 -9.14
CA PHE A 223 13.32 2.37 -9.45
C PHE A 223 12.59 3.06 -8.30
N ALA A 224 11.93 4.16 -8.60
CA ALA A 224 11.20 4.89 -7.58
C ALA A 224 9.90 4.14 -7.26
N VAL A 225 9.77 3.65 -6.02
CA VAL A 225 8.51 3.08 -5.52
C VAL A 225 7.82 4.13 -4.67
N GLY A 226 6.64 4.52 -5.11
CA GLY A 226 6.02 5.78 -4.70
C GLY A 226 4.76 5.60 -3.90
N GLY A 227 4.74 6.24 -2.74
CA GLY A 227 3.59 6.47 -1.87
C GLY A 227 2.95 7.86 -1.95
N ILE A 228 1.77 8.03 -1.32
CA ILE A 228 1.26 9.32 -0.85
C ILE A 228 2.18 9.93 0.24
N LEU A 229 2.78 9.14 1.14
CA LEU A 229 3.53 9.66 2.30
C LEU A 229 5.00 9.23 2.37
N ALA A 230 5.37 8.04 1.86
CA ALA A 230 6.76 7.59 1.86
C ALA A 230 7.23 7.17 0.47
N TRP A 231 8.43 7.61 0.12
CA TRP A 231 9.16 7.22 -1.08
C TRP A 231 10.39 6.45 -0.67
N ARG A 232 10.58 5.25 -1.22
CA ARG A 232 11.87 4.56 -1.19
C ARG A 232 12.22 4.10 -2.60
N GLU A 233 13.47 4.30 -2.97
CA GLU A 233 13.99 3.81 -4.25
C GLU A 233 14.41 2.36 -4.07
N HIS A 234 13.85 1.47 -4.89
CA HIS A 234 14.42 0.15 -5.09
C HIS A 234 15.75 0.33 -5.83
N LYS A 235 16.81 -0.35 -5.38
CA LYS A 235 18.10 -0.39 -6.03
C LYS A 235 18.29 -1.77 -6.62
N LEU A 236 18.79 -1.81 -7.85
CA LEU A 236 19.05 -3.03 -8.60
C LEU A 236 20.53 -3.13 -8.94
N TRP A 237 21.08 -4.34 -8.84
CA TRP A 237 22.41 -4.65 -9.36
C TRP A 237 22.47 -6.07 -9.89
N PHE A 238 23.47 -6.34 -10.71
CA PHE A 238 23.68 -7.65 -11.31
C PHE A 238 24.85 -8.38 -10.64
N SER A 239 24.75 -9.70 -10.56
CA SER A 239 25.77 -10.59 -10.00
C SER A 239 25.76 -11.94 -10.72
N ASP A 240 26.78 -12.76 -10.50
CA ASP A 240 26.89 -14.18 -10.85
C ASP A 240 26.60 -15.07 -9.66
N GLU A 241 26.74 -14.53 -8.47
CA GLU A 241 26.51 -15.25 -7.23
C GLU A 241 25.12 -14.93 -6.68
N THR A 242 24.41 -15.97 -6.27
CA THR A 242 23.17 -15.90 -5.48
C THR A 242 23.53 -15.68 -4.02
N ALA A 243 22.80 -14.85 -3.26
CA ALA A 243 23.07 -14.74 -1.82
C ALA A 243 22.63 -16.03 -1.09
N HIS A 244 21.71 -16.79 -1.69
CA HIS A 244 21.30 -18.11 -1.19
C HIS A 244 22.17 -19.26 -1.69
N ARG A 245 23.11 -19.70 -0.84
CA ARG A 245 23.90 -20.94 -1.05
C ARG A 245 23.08 -22.22 -1.24
N ARG A 246 21.77 -22.21 -0.93
CA ARG A 246 20.90 -23.40 -1.04
C ARG A 246 20.50 -23.74 -2.47
N ARG A 247 20.57 -22.80 -3.42
CA ARG A 247 20.31 -23.05 -4.85
C ARG A 247 21.36 -22.31 -5.68
N PRO A 248 22.44 -23.00 -6.12
CA PRO A 248 23.43 -22.37 -6.97
C PRO A 248 22.80 -21.91 -8.29
N ALA A 249 23.25 -20.75 -8.78
CA ALA A 249 22.84 -20.24 -10.07
C ALA A 249 23.31 -21.19 -11.20
N PRO A 250 22.51 -21.46 -12.23
CA PRO A 250 22.97 -22.18 -13.42
C PRO A 250 24.20 -21.51 -14.03
N ALA A 251 25.10 -22.30 -14.62
CA ALA A 251 26.27 -21.74 -15.29
C ALA A 251 25.86 -20.77 -16.41
N GLY A 252 26.52 -19.61 -16.47
CA GLY A 252 26.19 -18.56 -17.46
C GLY A 252 24.90 -17.78 -17.16
N SER A 253 24.32 -17.92 -15.96
CA SER A 253 23.20 -17.08 -15.54
C SER A 253 23.64 -15.69 -15.05
N VAL A 254 22.69 -14.77 -15.01
CA VAL A 254 22.81 -13.47 -14.35
C VAL A 254 21.79 -13.44 -13.22
N VAL A 255 22.26 -13.12 -12.02
CA VAL A 255 21.43 -12.86 -10.86
C VAL A 255 21.13 -11.37 -10.81
N ILE A 256 19.85 -11.03 -10.81
CA ILE A 256 19.37 -9.68 -10.59
C ILE A 256 18.99 -9.58 -9.12
N PHE A 257 19.67 -8.70 -8.40
CA PHE A 257 19.33 -8.36 -7.04
C PHE A 257 18.56 -7.06 -7.00
N ILE A 258 17.57 -7.00 -6.11
CA ILE A 258 16.87 -5.76 -5.77
C ILE A 258 16.86 -5.61 -4.25
N ASP A 259 17.11 -4.41 -3.74
CA ASP A 259 16.91 -4.03 -2.33
C ASP A 259 16.32 -2.60 -2.22
N ASN A 260 16.10 -2.12 -1.00
CA ASN A 260 15.61 -0.76 -0.72
C ASN A 260 16.67 0.21 -0.19
N GLY A 261 17.95 -0.18 -0.18
CA GLY A 261 19.03 0.58 0.44
C GLY A 261 19.04 0.57 1.97
#